data_AF-A0A1Y1K7Q9-F1
#
_entry.id   AF-A0A1Y1K7Q9-F1
#
_cell.length_a   1.000
_cell.length_b   1.000
_cell.length_c   1.000
_cell.angle_alpha   90.00
_cell.angle_beta   90.00
_cell.angle_gamma   90.00
#
_symmetry.space_group_name_H-M   'P 1'
#
loop_
_entity.id
_entity.type
_entity.pdbx_description
1 polymer ?
#
loop_
_entity_poly.entity_id
_entity_poly.type
_entity_poly.pdbx_seq_one_letter_code
_entity_poly.pdbx_strand_id
1 'polypeptide(L)'
;RVDVQAQVQPMTRSMLRVELSITPNFEWDDSLHGAAESFWIIVEDCDGEDILFQDTFLLRKDYAESESNEHIVDFTVPITDPMPPNYFVSVISDRWMHSETRLAVPFHKLILPEKFP
;
A
#
# COMPACT_ATOMS: atom_id res chain seq x y z
N ARG A 1 -0.04 15.29 -0.92
CA ARG A 1 -0.81 14.02 -1.02
C ARG A 1 0.11 12.97 -1.61
N VAL A 2 -0.13 11.67 -1.39
CA VAL A 2 0.65 10.61 -2.06
C VAL A 2 -0.19 9.94 -3.14
N ASP A 3 0.42 9.66 -4.28
CA ASP A 3 -0.13 8.80 -5.31
C ASP A 3 0.33 7.37 -5.05
N VAL A 4 -0.59 6.42 -5.25
CA VAL A 4 -0.38 5.02 -4.86
C VAL A 4 -0.81 4.11 -5.99
N GLN A 5 0.05 3.14 -6.33
CA GLN A 5 -0.24 2.07 -7.27
C GLN A 5 0.11 0.73 -6.61
N ALA A 6 -0.68 -0.31 -6.86
CA ALA A 6 -0.42 -1.63 -6.33
C ALA A 6 -0.39 -2.66 -7.46
N GLN A 7 0.60 -3.53 -7.42
CA GLN A 7 0.68 -4.74 -8.22
C GLN A 7 0.58 -5.96 -7.32
N VAL A 8 -0.12 -6.99 -7.79
CA VAL A 8 -0.35 -8.20 -7.00
C VAL A 8 0.10 -9.45 -7.73
N GLN A 9 0.76 -10.34 -7.00
CA GLN A 9 1.33 -11.58 -7.52
C GLN A 9 0.98 -12.74 -6.57
N PRO A 10 0.18 -13.74 -6.99
CA PRO A 10 -0.12 -14.89 -6.15
C PRO A 10 1.13 -15.74 -5.94
N MET A 11 1.54 -15.88 -4.67
CA MET A 11 2.68 -16.70 -4.27
C MET A 11 2.21 -18.14 -4.02
N THR A 12 1.08 -18.30 -3.35
CA THR A 12 0.41 -19.58 -3.10
C THR A 12 -1.11 -19.38 -3.22
N ARG A 13 -1.89 -20.45 -3.02
CA ARG A 13 -3.37 -20.32 -2.99
C ARG A 13 -3.89 -19.53 -1.79
N SER A 14 -3.08 -19.32 -0.76
CA SER A 14 -3.46 -18.63 0.47
C SER A 14 -2.63 -17.37 0.74
N MET A 15 -1.73 -16.98 -0.16
CA MET A 15 -0.81 -15.87 0.04
C MET A 15 -0.58 -15.08 -1.24
N LEU A 16 -0.77 -13.77 -1.16
CA LEU A 16 -0.55 -12.80 -2.22
C LEU A 16 0.64 -11.93 -1.86
N ARG A 17 1.59 -11.74 -2.78
CA ARG A 17 2.55 -10.65 -2.70
C ARG A 17 1.91 -9.38 -3.27
N VAL A 18 2.06 -8.29 -2.56
CA VAL A 18 1.65 -6.95 -2.96
C VAL A 18 2.91 -6.09 -3.06
N GLU A 19 3.11 -5.51 -4.24
CA GLU A 19 4.13 -4.50 -4.50
C GLU A 19 3.41 -3.15 -4.58
N LEU A 20 3.70 -2.27 -3.62
CA LEU A 20 3.06 -0.97 -3.48
C LEU A 20 4.05 0.13 -3.91
N SER A 21 3.76 0.81 -5.01
CA SER A 21 4.45 2.03 -5.41
C SER A 21 3.78 3.24 -4.77
N ILE A 22 4.56 4.01 -4.01
CA ILE A 22 4.14 5.27 -3.38
C ILE A 22 4.97 6.40 -3.97
N THR A 23 4.30 7.40 -4.55
CA THR A 23 4.95 8.59 -5.11
C THR A 23 4.42 9.83 -4.40
N PRO A 24 5.28 10.68 -3.81
CA PRO A 24 4.83 11.94 -3.24
C PRO A 24 4.38 12.91 -4.33
N ASN A 25 3.19 13.48 -4.15
CA ASN A 25 2.59 14.48 -5.03
C ASN A 25 2.24 15.73 -4.21
N PHE A 26 3.29 16.42 -3.76
CA PHE A 26 3.26 17.70 -3.06
C PHE A 26 4.65 18.35 -3.08
N GLU A 27 4.70 19.67 -2.92
CA GLU A 27 5.96 20.40 -2.74
C GLU A 27 6.39 20.33 -1.28
N TRP A 28 7.68 20.04 -1.04
CA TRP A 28 8.22 20.00 0.32
C TRP A 28 8.44 21.43 0.84
N ASP A 29 8.03 21.64 2.09
CA ASP A 29 8.27 22.87 2.83
C ASP A 29 8.83 22.48 4.21
N ASP A 30 10.08 22.88 4.50
CA ASP A 30 10.77 22.53 5.75
C ASP A 30 10.06 23.03 7.00
N SER A 31 9.36 24.18 6.91
CA SER A 31 8.64 24.77 8.04
C SER A 31 7.36 24.01 8.38
N LEU A 32 6.75 23.39 7.36
CA LEU A 32 5.53 22.62 7.50
C LEU A 32 5.84 21.15 7.77
N HIS A 33 6.69 20.53 6.95
CA HIS A 33 6.93 19.09 6.88
C HIS A 33 8.11 18.63 7.75
N GLY A 34 9.01 19.53 8.11
CA GLY A 34 10.21 19.19 8.87
C GLY A 34 11.16 18.27 8.09
N ALA A 35 11.78 17.33 8.81
CA ALA A 35 12.81 16.45 8.23
C ALA A 35 12.25 15.20 7.53
N ALA A 36 11.08 14.72 7.95
CA ALA A 36 10.43 13.54 7.41
C ALA A 36 8.93 13.55 7.68
N GLU A 37 8.17 12.93 6.79
CA GLU A 37 6.74 12.68 6.92
C GLU A 37 6.46 11.19 7.07
N SER A 38 5.60 10.83 8.01
CA SER A 38 5.24 9.44 8.29
C SER A 38 3.84 9.13 7.78
N PHE A 39 3.70 7.96 7.17
CA PHE A 39 2.46 7.42 6.64
C PHE A 39 2.23 6.01 7.15
N TRP A 40 0.99 5.70 7.50
CA TRP A 40 0.49 4.35 7.74
C TRP A 40 0.10 3.71 6.42
N ILE A 41 0.60 2.50 6.17
CA ILE A 41 0.11 1.60 5.14
C ILE A 41 -0.78 0.60 5.84
N ILE A 42 -2.04 0.51 5.43
CA ILE A 42 -3.02 -0.42 5.98
C ILE A 42 -3.64 -1.19 4.82
N VAL A 43 -3.69 -2.52 4.94
CA VAL A 43 -4.43 -3.37 4.03
C VAL A 43 -5.57 -4.03 4.76
N GLU A 44 -6.77 -3.86 4.22
CA GLU A 44 -8.02 -4.36 4.80
C GLU A 44 -8.69 -5.34 3.83
N ASP A 45 -9.53 -6.21 4.37
CA ASP A 45 -10.42 -7.09 3.62
C ASP A 45 -11.49 -6.33 2.80
N CYS A 46 -12.43 -7.07 2.19
CA CYS A 46 -13.39 -6.48 1.26
C CYS A 46 -14.50 -5.65 1.92
N ASP A 47 -14.78 -5.89 3.20
CA ASP A 47 -15.76 -5.22 4.05
C ASP A 47 -15.13 -4.17 4.97
N GLY A 48 -13.80 -4.19 5.14
CA GLY A 48 -13.06 -3.25 5.98
C GLY A 48 -13.14 -3.58 7.46
N GLU A 49 -13.35 -4.85 7.81
CA GLU A 49 -13.49 -5.31 9.20
C GLU A 49 -12.14 -5.81 9.76
N ASP A 50 -11.37 -6.55 8.96
CA ASP A 50 -10.07 -7.07 9.35
C ASP A 50 -8.90 -6.33 8.68
N ILE A 51 -7.92 -5.93 9.50
CA ILE A 51 -6.62 -5.46 9.04
C ILE A 51 -5.74 -6.67 8.74
N LEU A 52 -5.46 -6.88 7.46
CA LEU A 52 -4.65 -7.99 6.94
C LEU A 52 -3.15 -7.70 7.00
N PHE A 53 -2.76 -6.42 6.90
CA PHE A 53 -1.39 -5.96 7.00
C PHE A 53 -1.37 -4.50 7.44
N GLN A 54 -0.38 -4.13 8.26
CA GLN A 54 -0.08 -2.73 8.55
C GLN A 54 1.42 -2.52 8.68
N ASP A 55 1.90 -1.37 8.23
CA ASP A 55 3.29 -0.94 8.40
C ASP A 55 3.39 0.60 8.35
N THR A 56 4.54 1.13 8.74
CA THR A 56 4.84 2.56 8.70
C THR A 56 5.85 2.88 7.60
N PHE A 57 5.47 3.76 6.69
CA PHE A 57 6.34 4.33 5.66
C PHE A 57 6.84 5.71 6.06
N LEU A 58 8.17 5.88 6.11
CA LEU A 58 8.81 7.16 6.44
C LEU A 58 9.40 7.80 5.19
N LEU A 59 8.80 8.90 4.74
CA LEU A 59 9.28 9.70 3.62
C LEU A 59 10.21 10.80 4.11
N ARG A 60 11.47 10.79 3.66
CA ARG A 60 12.42 11.88 3.95
C ARG A 60 12.51 12.86 2.78
N LYS A 61 12.84 14.11 3.07
CA LYS A 61 12.90 15.21 2.09
C LYS A 61 13.73 14.88 0.85
N ASP A 62 14.94 14.40 1.07
CA ASP A 62 15.93 14.04 0.04
C ASP A 62 15.41 12.99 -0.95
N TYR A 63 14.51 12.11 -0.50
CA TYR A 63 13.88 11.09 -1.33
C TYR A 63 12.61 11.59 -2.01
N ALA A 64 11.91 12.54 -1.39
CA ALA A 64 10.70 13.15 -1.96
C ALA A 64 11.02 14.07 -3.15
N GLU A 65 12.12 14.82 -3.08
CA GLU A 65 12.56 15.80 -4.09
C GLU A 65 13.53 15.21 -5.16
N SER A 66 13.85 13.93 -5.07
CA SER A 66 14.70 13.21 -6.04
C SER A 66 14.06 13.17 -7.44
N GLU A 67 14.88 13.14 -8.50
CA GLU A 67 14.40 12.93 -9.88
C GLU A 67 13.63 11.62 -10.05
N SER A 68 13.98 10.61 -9.25
CA SER A 68 13.21 9.37 -9.07
C SER A 68 12.75 9.29 -7.62
N ASN A 69 11.49 9.67 -7.39
CA ASN A 69 10.85 9.71 -6.06
C ASN A 69 9.75 8.64 -5.90
N GLU A 70 9.79 7.59 -6.72
CA GLU A 70 8.95 6.41 -6.51
C GLU A 70 9.54 5.53 -5.40
N HIS A 71 8.70 5.12 -4.46
CA HIS A 71 9.06 4.25 -3.34
C HIS A 71 8.30 2.94 -3.43
N ILE A 72 9.03 1.82 -3.46
CA ILE A 72 8.45 0.49 -3.53
C ILE A 72 8.43 -0.12 -2.13
N VAL A 73 7.26 -0.59 -1.70
CA VAL A 73 7.06 -1.36 -0.47
C VAL A 73 6.50 -2.72 -0.84
N ASP A 74 7.26 -3.77 -0.53
CA ASP A 74 6.90 -5.16 -0.80
C ASP A 74 6.42 -5.84 0.47
N PHE A 75 5.22 -6.44 0.42
CA PHE A 75 4.68 -7.22 1.53
C PHE A 75 3.77 -8.35 1.05
N THR A 76 3.32 -9.19 1.99
CA THR A 76 2.43 -10.31 1.69
C THR A 76 1.17 -10.25 2.54
N VAL A 77 0.03 -10.59 1.93
CA VAL A 77 -1.27 -10.67 2.61
C VAL A 77 -1.90 -12.05 2.40
N PRO A 78 -2.66 -12.56 3.38
CA PRO A 78 -3.38 -13.81 3.23
C PRO A 78 -4.56 -13.68 2.25
N ILE A 79 -4.90 -14.77 1.57
CA ILE A 79 -6.12 -14.89 0.75
C ILE A 79 -7.06 -15.90 1.44
N THR A 80 -8.33 -15.53 1.64
CA THR A 80 -9.37 -16.41 2.17
C THR A 80 -9.91 -17.37 1.11
N ASP A 81 -10.51 -18.49 1.55
CA ASP A 81 -11.29 -19.41 0.70
C ASP A 81 -12.74 -19.45 1.25
N PRO A 82 -13.75 -18.90 0.53
CA PRO A 82 -13.71 -18.44 -0.85
C PRO A 82 -12.90 -17.14 -1.06
N MET A 83 -12.35 -16.97 -2.27
CA MET A 83 -11.56 -15.80 -2.66
C MET A 83 -12.43 -14.53 -2.59
N PRO A 84 -11.95 -13.46 -1.93
CA PRO A 84 -12.69 -12.21 -1.85
C PRO A 84 -12.62 -11.44 -3.19
N PRO A 85 -13.54 -10.51 -3.46
CA PRO A 85 -13.58 -9.78 -4.72
C PRO A 85 -12.40 -8.81 -4.89
N ASN A 86 -11.96 -8.19 -3.79
CA ASN A 86 -10.88 -7.22 -3.73
C ASN A 86 -10.42 -7.04 -2.28
N TYR A 87 -9.26 -6.44 -2.10
CA TYR A 87 -8.84 -5.82 -0.84
C TYR A 87 -8.74 -4.31 -1.00
N PHE A 88 -8.58 -3.60 0.12
CA PHE A 88 -8.31 -2.17 0.13
C PHE A 88 -6.92 -1.90 0.69
N VAL A 89 -6.15 -1.07 0.00
CA VAL A 89 -4.87 -0.54 0.50
C VAL A 89 -5.05 0.94 0.76
N SER A 90 -4.77 1.39 1.98
CA SER A 90 -4.86 2.77 2.41
C SER A 90 -3.48 3.27 2.83
N VAL A 91 -3.08 4.44 2.32
CA VAL A 91 -1.89 5.16 2.75
C VAL A 91 -2.33 6.47 3.39
N ILE A 92 -2.14 6.58 4.71
CA ILE A 92 -2.72 7.63 5.55
C ILE A 92 -1.59 8.37 6.26
N SER A 93 -1.57 9.70 6.21
CA SER A 93 -0.59 10.46 6.98
C SER A 93 -0.82 10.32 8.49
N ASP A 94 0.26 10.16 9.25
CA ASP A 94 0.21 10.13 10.73
C ASP A 94 -0.13 11.50 11.34
N ARG A 95 0.14 12.59 10.62
CA ARG A 95 0.01 13.96 11.13
C ARG A 95 -1.01 14.83 10.39
N TRP A 96 -1.20 14.61 9.08
CA TRP A 96 -2.01 15.49 8.24
C TRP A 96 -3.43 14.97 8.08
N MET A 97 -4.41 15.71 8.60
CA MET A 97 -5.83 15.39 8.43
C MET A 97 -6.21 15.40 6.94
N HIS A 98 -7.08 14.45 6.55
CA HIS A 98 -7.54 14.25 5.17
C HIS A 98 -6.43 13.96 4.15
N SER A 99 -5.21 13.67 4.60
CA SER A 99 -4.12 13.16 3.75
C SER A 99 -4.18 11.65 3.72
N GLU A 100 -5.14 11.12 2.95
CA GLU A 100 -5.36 9.70 2.73
C GLU A 100 -5.48 9.42 1.23
N THR A 101 -4.87 8.32 0.80
CA THR A 101 -5.11 7.72 -0.51
C THR A 101 -5.50 6.26 -0.32
N ARG A 102 -6.69 5.89 -0.80
CA ARG A 102 -7.25 4.53 -0.71
C ARG A 102 -7.41 3.94 -2.11
N LEU A 103 -6.93 2.72 -2.30
CA LEU A 103 -6.93 1.98 -3.55
C LEU A 103 -7.66 0.64 -3.36
N ALA A 104 -8.60 0.32 -4.24
CA ALA A 104 -9.18 -1.01 -4.34
C ALA A 104 -8.28 -1.90 -5.21
N VAL A 105 -7.91 -3.07 -4.70
CA VAL A 105 -7.05 -4.04 -5.38
C VAL A 105 -7.91 -5.25 -5.79
N PRO A 106 -8.40 -5.29 -7.04
CA PRO A 106 -9.36 -6.31 -7.47
C PRO A 106 -8.69 -7.65 -7.82
N PHE A 107 -9.35 -8.76 -7.49
CA PHE A 107 -8.86 -10.12 -7.75
C PHE A 107 -9.50 -10.80 -8.96
N HIS A 108 -10.39 -10.11 -9.69
CA HIS A 108 -11.17 -10.68 -10.81
C HIS A 108 -10.35 -11.29 -11.97
N LYS A 109 -9.05 -10.97 -12.08
CA LYS A 109 -8.13 -11.47 -13.12
C LYS A 109 -7.00 -12.33 -12.53
N LEU A 110 -7.07 -12.65 -11.25
CA LEU A 110 -5.99 -13.30 -10.54
C LEU A 110 -6.06 -14.83 -10.73
N ILE A 111 -5.02 -15.41 -11.33
CA ILE A 111 -4.92 -16.86 -11.53
C ILE A 111 -4.06 -17.42 -10.40
N LEU A 112 -4.66 -18.22 -9.52
CA LEU A 112 -3.93 -18.86 -8.42
C LEU A 112 -3.07 -20.03 -8.92
N PRO A 113 -1.86 -20.23 -8.36
CA PRO A 113 -1.07 -21.44 -8.57
C PRO A 113 -1.81 -22.72 -8.17
N GLU A 114 -1.35 -23.85 -8.69
CA GLU A 114 -1.85 -25.17 -8.28
C GLU A 114 -1.55 -25.45 -6.80
N LYS A 115 -2.31 -26.37 -6.19
CA LYS A 115 -2.00 -26.83 -4.82
C LYS A 115 -0.65 -27.54 -4.84
N PHE A 116 0.19 -27.28 -3.83
CA PHE A 116 1.36 -28.12 -3.60
C PHE A 116 0.89 -29.59 -3.40
N PRO A 117 1.60 -30.57 -3.99
CA PRO A 117 1.24 -31.99 -3.92
C PRO A 117 1.32 -32.55 -2.49
#